data_AF-A0A1A2ZTI4-F1
#
_entry.id   AF-A0A1A2ZTI4-F1
#
_cell.length_a   1.000
_cell.length_b   1.000
_cell.length_c   1.000
_cell.angle_alpha   90.00
_cell.angle_beta   90.00
_cell.angle_gamma   90.00
#
_symmetry.space_group_name_H-M   'P 1'
#
loop_
_entity.id
_entity.type
_entity.pdbx_description
1 polymer ?
#
loop_
_entity_poly.entity_id
_entity_poly.type
_entity_poly.pdbx_seq_one_letter_code
_entity_poly.pdbx_strand_id
1 'polypeptide(L)'
;MQKLESLKAEIGFSEVLYDDHVGKVSLIGAGMRSHPGVTATFCETLAENGVNIDLISTSEIRISVLCRDTELDKAVLALHEAFKLGGEEQATVYAGTGR
;
A
#
# COMPACT_ATOMS: atom_id res chain seq x y z
N MET A 1 -8.63 14.33 -15.34
CA MET A 1 -9.19 15.60 -14.84
C MET A 1 -10.46 16.03 -15.57
N GLN A 2 -10.40 16.41 -16.86
CA GLN A 2 -11.53 17.05 -17.58
C GLN A 2 -12.88 16.30 -17.49
N LYS A 3 -12.89 14.96 -17.56
CA LYS A 3 -14.13 14.18 -17.44
C LYS A 3 -14.71 14.21 -16.02
N LEU A 4 -13.87 14.10 -14.99
CA LEU A 4 -14.30 14.19 -13.60
C LEU A 4 -14.88 15.59 -13.33
N GLU A 5 -14.17 16.65 -13.75
CA GLU A 5 -14.63 18.03 -13.60
C GLU A 5 -15.98 18.30 -14.28
N SER A 6 -16.23 17.71 -15.45
CA SER A 6 -17.52 17.86 -16.14
C SER A 6 -18.72 17.30 -15.34
N LEU A 7 -18.48 16.41 -14.38
CA LEU A 7 -19.50 15.79 -13.53
C LEU A 7 -19.68 16.53 -12.19
N LYS A 8 -18.94 17.62 -11.94
CA LYS A 8 -18.97 18.35 -10.67
C LYS A 8 -20.37 18.81 -10.27
N ALA A 9 -21.11 19.38 -11.23
CA ALA A 9 -22.46 19.88 -10.97
C ALA A 9 -23.47 18.76 -10.67
N GLU A 10 -23.25 17.56 -11.21
CA GLU A 10 -24.11 16.40 -11.01
C GLU A 10 -23.83 15.69 -9.68
N ILE A 11 -22.55 15.49 -9.35
CA ILE A 11 -22.12 14.72 -8.17
C ILE A 11 -22.00 15.60 -6.93
N GLY A 12 -21.61 16.87 -7.09
CA GLY A 12 -21.52 17.84 -5.98
C GLY A 12 -20.21 17.82 -5.18
N PHE A 13 -19.10 17.34 -5.73
CA PHE A 13 -17.79 17.42 -5.06
C PHE A 13 -17.15 18.82 -5.15
N SER A 14 -16.26 19.16 -4.21
CA SER A 14 -15.64 20.49 -4.12
C SER A 14 -14.47 20.69 -5.07
N GLU A 15 -13.58 19.70 -5.18
CA GLU A 15 -12.36 19.75 -5.98
C GLU A 15 -11.92 18.35 -6.42
N VAL A 16 -11.05 18.29 -7.44
CA VAL A 16 -10.35 17.08 -7.84
C VAL A 16 -8.85 17.30 -7.62
N LEU A 17 -8.27 16.49 -6.74
CA LEU A 17 -6.82 16.47 -6.50
C LEU A 17 -6.18 15.36 -7.32
N TYR A 18 -4.98 15.62 -7.83
CA TYR A 18 -4.20 14.67 -8.62
C TYR A 18 -2.76 14.67 -8.14
N ASP A 19 -2.21 13.48 -7.92
CA ASP A 19 -0.81 13.26 -7.59
C ASP A 19 -0.31 12.08 -8.43
N ASP A 20 0.71 12.33 -9.25
CA ASP A 20 1.42 11.34 -10.07
C ASP A 20 2.72 10.84 -9.43
N HIS A 21 3.08 11.39 -8.26
CA HIS A 21 4.27 11.03 -7.49
C HIS A 21 3.89 10.17 -6.27
N VAL A 22 3.22 9.05 -6.56
CA VAL A 22 2.75 8.09 -5.56
C VAL A 22 3.27 6.68 -5.85
N GLY A 23 3.88 6.06 -4.86
CA GLY A 23 4.28 4.66 -4.84
C GLY A 23 3.28 3.83 -4.05
N LYS A 24 2.96 2.63 -4.56
CA LYS A 24 2.12 1.66 -3.84
C LYS A 24 2.97 0.45 -3.43
N VAL A 25 3.06 0.21 -2.12
CA VAL A 25 3.65 -1.02 -1.56
C VAL A 25 2.56 -1.86 -0.90
N SER A 26 2.71 -3.19 -0.94
CA SER A 26 1.72 -4.09 -0.35
C SER A 26 2.37 -5.32 0.27
N LEU A 27 1.95 -5.64 1.51
CA LEU A 27 2.21 -6.93 2.12
C LEU A 27 1.09 -7.89 1.77
N ILE A 28 1.44 -9.07 1.24
CA ILE A 28 0.52 -10.12 0.82
C ILE A 28 0.70 -11.35 1.71
N GLY A 29 -0.40 -11.94 2.16
CA GLY A 29 -0.37 -13.13 3.01
C GLY A 29 -1.78 -13.62 3.34
N ALA A 30 -1.91 -14.60 4.22
CA ALA A 30 -3.20 -15.09 4.70
C ALA A 30 -3.25 -15.01 6.23
N GLY A 31 -4.46 -14.99 6.79
CA GLY A 31 -4.66 -15.01 8.25
C GLY A 31 -4.30 -13.70 8.96
N MET A 32 -4.18 -12.58 8.24
CA MET A 32 -3.85 -11.27 8.83
C MET A 32 -4.89 -10.79 9.83
N ARG A 33 -6.17 -11.10 9.60
CA ARG A 33 -7.29 -10.75 10.51
C ARG A 33 -7.12 -11.36 11.91
N SER A 34 -6.55 -12.55 12.01
CA SER A 34 -6.31 -13.25 13.27
C SER A 34 -5.00 -12.83 13.94
N HIS A 35 -4.17 -12.03 13.26
CA HIS A 35 -2.85 -11.61 13.73
C HIS A 35 -2.69 -10.09 13.57
N PRO A 36 -3.35 -9.28 14.43
CA PRO A 36 -3.31 -7.82 14.33
C PRO A 36 -1.90 -7.23 14.45
N GLY A 37 -0.95 -7.98 15.05
CA GLY A 37 0.46 -7.63 15.10
C GLY A 37 1.11 -7.44 13.72
N VAL A 38 0.58 -8.09 12.66
CA VAL A 38 1.08 -7.91 11.28
C VAL A 38 0.92 -6.45 10.83
N THR A 39 -0.25 -5.84 11.08
CA THR A 39 -0.48 -4.44 10.71
C THR A 39 0.36 -3.49 11.57
N ALA A 40 0.52 -3.78 12.87
CA ALA A 40 1.36 -2.98 13.75
C ALA A 40 2.82 -2.98 13.26
N THR A 41 3.41 -4.16 13.07
CA THR A 41 4.77 -4.30 12.54
C THR A 41 4.93 -3.62 11.19
N PHE A 42 3.95 -3.74 10.28
CA PHE A 42 3.99 -3.07 8.97
C PHE A 42 4.09 -1.54 9.11
N CYS A 43 3.21 -0.93 9.91
CA CYS A 43 3.19 0.53 10.09
C CYS A 43 4.41 1.04 10.87
N GLU A 44 4.82 0.32 11.92
CA GLU A 44 6.01 0.63 12.72
C GLU A 44 7.27 0.60 11.86
N THR A 45 7.43 -0.44 11.03
CA THR A 45 8.58 -0.58 10.11
C THR A 45 8.71 0.62 9.17
N LEU A 46 7.59 1.07 8.58
CA LEU A 46 7.60 2.24 7.69
C LEU A 46 7.91 3.53 8.46
N ALA A 47 7.34 3.71 9.64
CA ALA A 47 7.57 4.88 10.49
C ALA A 47 9.02 4.98 10.97
N GLU A 48 9.62 3.88 11.43
CA GLU A 48 11.04 3.83 11.84
C GLU A 48 12.00 4.11 10.68
N ASN A 49 11.58 3.76 9.46
CA ASN A 49 12.30 4.09 8.24
C ASN A 49 11.91 5.45 7.66
N GLY A 50 11.12 6.28 8.36
CA GLY A 50 10.76 7.62 7.91
C GLY A 50 10.03 7.65 6.57
N VAL A 51 9.28 6.60 6.23
CA VAL A 51 8.40 6.56 5.06
C VAL A 51 7.02 7.05 5.51
N ASN A 52 6.52 8.11 4.86
CA ASN A 52 5.18 8.61 5.19
C ASN A 52 4.09 7.74 4.55
N ILE A 53 3.01 7.50 5.29
CA ILE A 53 1.85 6.77 4.80
C ILE A 53 0.75 7.78 4.45
N ASP A 54 0.48 7.96 3.16
CA ASP A 54 -0.54 8.89 2.66
C ASP A 54 -1.95 8.28 2.68
N LEU A 55 -2.04 6.98 2.41
CA LEU A 55 -3.30 6.24 2.38
C LEU A 55 -3.08 4.79 2.79
N ILE A 56 -4.03 4.22 3.53
CA ILE A 56 -4.06 2.80 3.91
C ILE A 56 -5.31 2.13 3.36
N SER A 57 -5.15 0.95 2.76
CA SER A 57 -6.25 0.06 2.39
C SER A 57 -5.88 -1.39 2.73
N THR A 58 -6.77 -2.09 3.44
CA THR A 58 -6.50 -3.45 3.91
C THR A 58 -7.63 -4.43 3.56
N SER A 59 -7.28 -5.70 3.44
CA SER A 59 -8.19 -6.84 3.33
C SER A 59 -7.67 -8.00 4.18
N GLU A 60 -8.36 -9.14 4.18
CA GLU A 60 -7.91 -10.33 4.91
C GLU A 60 -6.57 -10.90 4.40
N ILE A 61 -6.15 -10.51 3.20
CA ILE A 61 -4.96 -11.04 2.52
C ILE A 61 -3.94 -9.99 2.07
N ARG A 62 -4.23 -8.71 2.28
CA ARG A 62 -3.42 -7.61 1.74
C ARG A 62 -3.47 -6.39 2.64
N ILE A 63 -2.29 -5.86 2.96
CA ILE A 63 -2.14 -4.51 3.48
C ILE A 63 -1.48 -3.70 2.38
N SER A 64 -2.14 -2.67 1.88
CA SER A 64 -1.63 -1.78 0.84
C SER A 64 -1.54 -0.36 1.40
N VAL A 65 -0.42 0.32 1.13
CA VAL A 65 -0.28 1.73 1.43
C VAL A 65 0.20 2.51 0.22
N LEU A 66 -0.17 3.80 0.18
CA LEU A 66 0.44 4.78 -0.70
C LEU A 66 1.46 5.60 0.10
N CYS A 67 2.59 5.87 -0.54
CA CYS A 67 3.70 6.70 -0.06
C CYS A 67 4.27 7.48 -1.24
N ARG A 68 5.29 8.32 -1.02
CA ARG A 68 6.02 8.93 -2.12
C ARG A 68 6.72 7.86 -2.96
N ASP A 69 6.65 8.00 -4.28
CA ASP A 69 7.34 7.10 -5.22
C ASP A 69 8.85 7.01 -4.95
N THR A 70 9.48 8.12 -4.55
CA THR A 70 10.89 8.18 -4.15
C THR A 70 11.23 7.40 -2.89
N GLU A 71 10.23 7.05 -2.07
CA GLU A 71 10.40 6.29 -0.82
C GLU A 71 10.09 4.79 -1.02
N LEU A 72 9.62 4.39 -2.21
CA LEU A 72 9.08 3.05 -2.46
C LEU A 72 10.12 1.96 -2.27
N ASP A 73 11.34 2.13 -2.79
CA ASP A 73 12.42 1.14 -2.65
C ASP A 73 12.81 0.94 -1.18
N LYS A 74 12.87 2.03 -0.41
CA LYS A 74 13.15 1.99 1.03
C LYS A 74 12.05 1.26 1.78
N ALA A 75 10.79 1.55 1.46
CA ALA A 75 9.63 0.89 2.05
C ALA A 75 9.65 -0.62 1.77
N VAL A 76 9.91 -1.02 0.52
CA VAL A 76 10.00 -2.43 0.12
C VAL A 76 11.12 -3.15 0.87
N LEU A 77 12.32 -2.59 0.92
CA LEU A 77 13.47 -3.20 1.59
C LEU A 77 13.23 -3.36 3.11
N ALA A 78 12.73 -2.32 3.76
CA ALA A 78 12.44 -2.36 5.20
C ALA A 78 11.37 -3.41 5.53
N LEU A 79 10.31 -3.48 4.73
CA LEU A 79 9.26 -4.49 4.90
C LEU A 79 9.76 -5.91 4.62
N HIS A 80 10.64 -6.10 3.63
CA HIS A 80 11.28 -7.38 3.39
C HIS A 80 12.09 -7.82 4.62
N GLU A 81 12.89 -6.93 5.21
CA GLU A 81 13.65 -7.25 6.42
C GLU A 81 12.75 -7.59 7.61
N ALA A 82 11.76 -6.73 7.90
CA ALA A 82 10.86 -6.92 9.05
C ALA A 82 10.05 -8.22 8.98
N PHE A 83 9.61 -8.61 7.78
CA PHE A 83 8.85 -9.85 7.56
C PHE A 83 9.72 -11.04 7.12
N LYS A 84 11.05 -10.88 7.07
CA LYS A 84 12.03 -11.89 6.63
C LYS A 84 11.71 -12.45 5.24
N LEU A 85 11.30 -11.57 4.33
CA LEU A 85 11.03 -11.85 2.92
C LEU A 85 12.21 -11.40 2.05
N GLY A 86 12.29 -11.89 0.81
CA GLY A 86 13.35 -11.51 -0.14
C GLY A 86 14.58 -12.42 -0.16
N GLY A 87 14.50 -13.61 0.43
CA GLY A 87 15.47 -14.69 0.21
C GLY A 87 15.26 -15.41 -1.13
N GLU A 88 16.01 -16.50 -1.37
CA GLU A 88 15.91 -17.30 -2.61
C GLU A 88 14.61 -18.10 -2.73
N GLU A 89 13.87 -18.24 -1.63
CA GLU A 89 12.62 -18.99 -1.59
C GLU A 89 11.46 -18.15 -2.15
N GLN A 90 11.06 -18.46 -3.38
CA GLN A 90 9.87 -17.86 -3.99
C GLN A 90 8.61 -18.38 -3.30
N ALA A 91 7.93 -17.50 -2.57
CA ALA A 91 6.55 -17.72 -2.21
C ALA A 91 5.70 -17.75 -3.50
N THR A 92 5.10 -18.90 -3.81
CA THR A 92 4.18 -19.01 -4.95
C THR A 92 2.88 -18.30 -4.59
N VAL A 93 2.73 -17.07 -5.07
CA VAL A 93 1.49 -16.32 -4.94
C VAL A 93 0.60 -16.63 -6.13
N TYR A 94 -0.50 -17.33 -5.89
CA TYR A 94 -1.59 -17.44 -6.86
C TYR A 94 -2.33 -16.10 -6.90
N ALA A 95 -1.81 -15.14 -7.65
CA ALA A 95 -2.54 -13.91 -7.89
C ALA A 95 -3.84 -14.24 -8.64
N GLY A 96 -4.98 -13.86 -8.07
CA GLY A 96 -6.19 -13.67 -8.87
C GLY A 96 -5.89 -12.62 -9.93
N THR A 97 -6.28 -12.87 -11.18
CA THR A 97 -6.18 -11.89 -12.26
C THR A 97 -6.86 -10.61 -11.78
N GLY A 98 -6.08 -9.56 -11.51
CA GLY A 98 -6.55 -8.33 -10.87
C GLY A 98 -7.57 -7.59 -11.72
N ARG A 99 -8.80 -8.10 -11.74
CA ARG A 99 -10.00 -7.51 -12.32
C ARG A 99 -10.77 -6.79 -11.23
#